data_AF-A0A7W0YXA0-F1
#
_entry.id   AF-A0A7W0YXA0-F1
#
_cell.length_a   1.000
_cell.length_b   1.000
_cell.length_c   1.000
_cell.angle_alpha   90.00
_cell.angle_beta   90.00
_cell.angle_gamma   90.00
#
_symmetry.space_group_name_H-M   'P 1'
#
loop_
_entity.id
_entity.type
_entity.pdbx_description
1 polymer ?
#
loop_
_entity_poly.entity_id
_entity_poly.type
_entity_poly.pdbx_seq_one_letter_code
_entity_poly.pdbx_strand_id
1 'polypeptide(L)'
;MRLLLPGLIAREPGLESYRVRPGGVTALRMEPGDRLTVIDPQGRQTAELSVISHGGGNGAALGITADAPAATLRCLAQTQSDGGERGRGADAVLAALELSSVDIRDLRALRLFGDWSSAGERESFTATSAATVLVAAPAGVMSVEDAEANPPTELTLELQRAVLRPAAEPRVPPPLADPVLDLHIDAATALRYEVKAGQFVQVIDVEGRQCSDFLAFDSARLADGVERGLDSTTTRYFMSQPYPQPGLYGKFYDQDANPLVEIVRDTVGRHDAFGLACNAKYYEDMGYPGHVNCSDNFNAELAAYAIEPRTGWPALNLFYNTAFDAHNMLVFDEPWSRPGDYVLMRATKDLVCASSACPDDIDASNAWVPTDIHVRVYDAERKFSMAIAHRVTPESDATLTKETGFHSRTSALTR
;
A
#
# COMPACT_ATOMS: atom_id res chain seq x y z
N MET A 1 0.61 24.99 -18.15
CA MET A 1 1.74 24.89 -17.21
C MET A 1 1.30 23.91 -16.13
N ARG A 2 1.78 22.65 -16.17
CA ARG A 2 1.34 21.60 -15.24
C ARG A 2 2.08 21.81 -13.93
N LEU A 3 1.36 22.01 -12.82
CA LEU A 3 1.96 22.03 -11.49
C LEU A 3 2.58 20.65 -11.25
N LEU A 4 3.90 20.62 -11.04
CA LEU A 4 4.60 19.44 -10.56
C LEU A 4 4.41 19.43 -9.04
N LEU A 5 3.56 18.53 -8.55
CA LEU A 5 3.39 18.29 -7.11
C LEU A 5 4.42 17.23 -6.68
N PRO A 6 5.34 17.55 -5.75
CA PRO A 6 6.32 16.58 -5.24
C PRO A 6 5.62 15.38 -4.57
N GLY A 7 6.17 14.17 -4.73
CA GLY A 7 5.68 12.96 -4.06
C GLY A 7 4.52 12.23 -4.74
N LEU A 8 3.95 12.83 -5.78
CA LEU A 8 3.02 12.18 -6.70
C LEU A 8 3.76 11.96 -8.01
N ILE A 9 3.91 10.70 -8.43
CA ILE A 9 4.34 10.41 -9.81
C ILE A 9 3.29 11.11 -10.67
N ALA A 10 3.67 12.20 -11.34
CA ALA A 10 2.85 12.78 -12.37
C ALA A 10 2.62 11.65 -13.38
N ARG A 11 1.43 11.03 -13.35
CA ARG A 11 1.10 9.99 -14.32
C ARG A 11 1.06 10.68 -15.66
N GLU A 12 2.18 10.61 -16.39
CA GLU A 12 2.15 10.78 -17.83
C GLU A 12 1.20 9.70 -18.35
N PRO A 13 0.17 10.06 -19.13
CA PRO A 13 -0.75 9.06 -19.64
C PRO A 13 0.02 7.93 -20.32
N GLY A 14 -0.21 6.70 -19.86
CA GLY A 14 0.44 5.51 -20.40
C GLY A 14 1.83 5.21 -19.84
N LEU A 15 2.37 6.02 -18.92
CA LEU A 15 3.62 5.69 -18.22
C LEU A 15 3.33 4.81 -17.00
N GLU A 16 3.86 3.59 -17.04
CA GLU A 16 3.82 2.62 -15.95
C GLU A 16 5.22 2.45 -15.38
N SER A 17 5.36 2.43 -14.05
CA SER A 17 6.66 2.23 -13.38
C SER A 17 6.65 0.91 -12.61
N TYR A 18 7.71 0.14 -12.75
CA TYR A 18 7.88 -1.15 -12.08
C TYR A 18 9.26 -1.25 -11.45
N ARG A 19 9.36 -2.06 -10.39
CA ARG A 19 10.60 -2.32 -9.66
C ARG A 19 11.11 -3.72 -9.94
N VAL A 20 12.42 -3.87 -10.10
CA VAL A 20 13.09 -5.18 -10.05
C VAL A 20 13.92 -5.25 -8.77
N ARG A 21 13.53 -6.14 -7.86
CA ARG A 21 14.26 -6.34 -6.61
C ARG A 21 15.62 -6.97 -6.89
N PRO A 22 16.65 -6.73 -6.06
CA PRO A 22 17.93 -7.42 -6.19
C PRO A 22 17.73 -8.93 -6.06
N GLY A 23 18.32 -9.69 -6.99
CA GLY A 23 18.15 -11.14 -7.12
C GLY A 23 16.78 -11.56 -7.66
N GLY A 24 15.93 -10.62 -8.06
CA GLY A 24 14.57 -10.83 -8.51
C GLY A 24 14.40 -10.65 -10.03
N VAL A 25 13.17 -10.88 -10.48
CA VAL A 25 12.75 -10.68 -11.87
C VAL A 25 11.36 -10.06 -11.93
N THR A 26 11.15 -9.16 -12.87
CA THR A 26 9.85 -8.55 -13.17
C THR A 26 9.49 -8.84 -14.62
N ALA A 27 8.25 -9.28 -14.86
CA ALA A 27 7.73 -9.60 -16.18
C ALA A 27 6.73 -8.53 -16.65
N LEU A 28 6.91 -8.02 -17.86
CA LEU A 28 6.06 -7.00 -18.47
C LEU A 28 5.53 -7.49 -19.82
N ARG A 29 4.22 -7.37 -20.02
CA ARG A 29 3.60 -7.57 -21.34
C ARG A 29 3.76 -6.27 -22.15
N MET A 30 4.36 -6.35 -23.32
CA MET A 30 4.51 -5.24 -24.26
C MET A 30 3.72 -5.50 -25.54
N GLU A 31 3.07 -4.47 -26.05
CA GLU A 31 2.40 -4.45 -27.35
C GLU A 31 3.22 -3.63 -28.36
N PRO A 32 2.98 -3.78 -29.68
CA PRO A 32 3.70 -3.01 -30.69
C PRO A 32 3.58 -1.50 -30.43
N GLY A 33 4.73 -0.82 -30.42
CA GLY A 33 4.86 0.61 -30.15
C GLY A 33 5.16 0.95 -28.68
N ASP A 34 4.94 0.04 -27.73
CA ASP A 34 5.29 0.27 -26.32
C ASP A 34 6.80 0.47 -26.17
N ARG A 35 7.21 1.40 -25.29
CA ARG A 35 8.61 1.73 -25.03
C ARG A 35 8.98 1.43 -23.59
N LEU A 36 9.91 0.51 -23.38
CA LEU A 36 10.47 0.15 -22.08
C LEU A 36 11.81 0.88 -21.87
N THR A 37 11.96 1.58 -20.76
CA THR A 37 13.24 2.07 -20.25
C THR A 37 13.64 1.26 -19.03
N VAL A 38 14.86 0.71 -19.02
CA VAL A 38 15.49 0.12 -17.84
C VAL A 38 16.44 1.15 -17.26
N ILE A 39 16.38 1.39 -15.94
CA ILE A 39 17.15 2.40 -15.24
C ILE A 39 17.88 1.73 -14.07
N ASP A 40 19.19 1.98 -13.96
CA ASP A 40 20.01 1.68 -12.78
C ASP A 40 20.13 2.97 -11.95
N PRO A 41 19.33 3.15 -10.90
CA PRO A 41 19.28 4.42 -10.17
C PRO A 41 20.53 4.66 -9.32
N GLN A 42 21.18 3.60 -8.83
CA GLN A 42 22.32 3.71 -7.92
C GLN A 42 23.68 3.52 -8.60
N GLY A 43 23.70 2.99 -9.83
CA GLY A 43 24.92 2.64 -10.53
C GLY A 43 25.44 1.27 -10.12
N ARG A 44 26.34 0.73 -10.94
CA ARG A 44 27.02 -0.56 -10.75
C ARG A 44 26.07 -1.76 -10.64
N GLN A 45 24.80 -1.64 -11.01
CA GLN A 45 23.84 -2.76 -10.98
C GLN A 45 23.59 -3.26 -12.40
N THR A 46 24.08 -4.45 -12.68
CA THR A 46 23.78 -5.13 -13.96
C THR A 46 22.28 -5.45 -14.04
N ALA A 47 21.72 -5.42 -15.25
CA ALA A 47 20.41 -5.96 -15.55
C ALA A 47 20.49 -7.09 -16.59
N GLU A 48 19.60 -8.08 -16.49
CA GLU A 48 19.42 -9.12 -17.49
C GLU A 48 18.04 -8.96 -18.15
N LEU A 49 18.03 -8.60 -19.43
CA LEU A 49 16.81 -8.38 -20.24
C LEU A 49 16.56 -9.60 -21.15
N SER A 50 15.52 -10.38 -20.86
CA SER A 50 15.09 -11.51 -21.70
C SER A 50 13.75 -11.21 -22.37
N VAL A 51 13.53 -11.72 -23.58
CA VAL A 51 12.32 -11.44 -24.37
C VAL A 51 11.71 -12.74 -24.87
N ILE A 52 10.40 -12.88 -24.67
CA ILE A 52 9.60 -14.01 -25.11
C ILE A 52 8.54 -13.50 -26.07
N SER A 53 8.62 -13.92 -27.33
CA SER A 53 7.66 -13.58 -28.38
C SER A 53 7.07 -14.84 -29.01
N HIS A 54 5.94 -14.67 -29.70
CA HIS A 54 5.32 -15.76 -30.46
C HIS A 54 6.21 -16.11 -31.66
N GLY A 55 6.98 -17.19 -31.57
CA GLY A 55 7.93 -17.64 -32.61
C GLY A 55 9.35 -17.98 -32.12
N GLY A 56 9.68 -17.73 -30.85
CA GLY A 56 10.99 -18.09 -30.24
C GLY A 56 11.75 -16.89 -29.69
N GLY A 57 12.36 -17.07 -28.50
CA GLY A 57 12.90 -16.00 -27.66
C GLY A 57 14.36 -15.64 -27.91
N ASN A 58 14.61 -14.80 -28.91
CA ASN A 58 15.95 -14.22 -29.18
C ASN A 58 15.94 -12.69 -29.30
N GLY A 59 15.00 -11.99 -28.65
CA GLY A 59 15.06 -10.53 -28.57
C GLY A 59 14.54 -9.74 -29.78
N ALA A 60 14.18 -10.40 -30.88
CA ALA A 60 13.75 -9.75 -32.12
C ALA A 60 12.59 -8.74 -31.94
N ALA A 61 11.65 -9.02 -31.03
CA ALA A 61 10.53 -8.13 -30.76
C ALA A 61 10.97 -6.76 -30.22
N LEU A 62 12.13 -6.65 -29.58
CA LEU A 62 12.71 -5.40 -29.07
C LEU A 62 13.92 -4.94 -29.89
N GLY A 63 14.28 -5.64 -30.98
CA GLY A 63 15.47 -5.35 -31.78
C GLY A 63 16.79 -5.62 -31.06
N ILE A 64 16.79 -6.47 -30.02
CA ILE A 64 17.98 -6.79 -29.23
C ILE A 64 18.58 -8.14 -29.66
N THR A 65 19.88 -8.32 -29.40
CA THR A 65 20.54 -9.63 -29.47
C THR A 65 20.82 -10.10 -28.05
N ALA A 66 20.17 -11.18 -27.61
CA ALA A 66 20.37 -11.77 -26.31
C ALA A 66 21.34 -12.96 -26.42
N ASP A 67 22.59 -12.78 -25.97
CA ASP A 67 23.69 -13.73 -26.16
C ASP A 67 24.18 -14.36 -24.84
N ALA A 68 23.84 -13.78 -23.69
CA ALA A 68 24.19 -14.32 -22.39
C ALA A 68 23.12 -15.28 -21.84
N PRO A 69 23.48 -16.29 -21.02
CA PRO A 69 22.51 -17.04 -20.24
C PRO A 69 21.74 -16.12 -19.28
N ALA A 70 20.42 -16.27 -19.18
CA ALA A 70 19.60 -15.62 -18.16
C ALA A 70 19.88 -16.23 -16.76
N ALA A 71 21.00 -15.85 -16.15
CA ALA A 71 21.55 -16.53 -14.97
C ALA A 71 20.68 -16.35 -13.74
N THR A 72 20.10 -15.16 -13.55
CA THR A 72 19.23 -14.85 -12.39
C THR A 72 17.97 -15.69 -12.44
N LEU A 73 17.31 -15.76 -13.59
CA LEU A 73 16.13 -16.60 -13.81
C LEU A 73 16.42 -18.09 -13.61
N ARG A 74 17.59 -18.58 -14.01
CA ARG A 74 18.01 -19.98 -13.79
C ARG A 74 18.27 -20.27 -12.31
N CYS A 75 18.95 -19.36 -11.60
CA CYS A 75 19.16 -19.47 -10.16
C CYS A 75 17.81 -19.49 -9.43
N LEU A 76 16.93 -18.54 -9.79
CA LEU A 76 15.52 -18.49 -9.41
C LEU A 76 14.69 -19.64 -9.97
N ALA A 77 15.20 -20.62 -10.72
CA ALA A 77 14.49 -21.87 -11.03
C ALA A 77 15.02 -23.04 -10.16
N GLN A 78 16.29 -22.99 -9.74
CA GLN A 78 16.96 -23.97 -8.87
C GLN A 78 16.62 -23.91 -7.36
N THR A 79 16.77 -22.78 -6.65
CA THR A 79 16.31 -22.55 -5.24
C THR A 79 15.00 -23.21 -4.74
N GLN A 80 13.94 -23.35 -5.55
CA GLN A 80 12.64 -23.99 -5.21
C GLN A 80 12.77 -25.50 -5.24
N SER A 81 13.63 -26.02 -6.12
CA SER A 81 14.00 -27.44 -6.13
C SER A 81 14.76 -27.80 -4.83
N ASP A 82 15.50 -26.84 -4.27
CA ASP A 82 16.30 -26.99 -3.06
C ASP A 82 15.58 -26.56 -1.75
N GLY A 83 14.30 -26.17 -1.83
CA GLY A 83 13.48 -25.84 -0.66
C GLY A 83 13.74 -24.46 -0.02
N GLY A 84 14.40 -23.53 -0.72
CA GLY A 84 14.60 -22.15 -0.26
C GLY A 84 13.40 -21.23 -0.55
N GLU A 85 13.17 -20.22 0.29
CA GLU A 85 12.12 -19.21 0.07
C GLU A 85 12.48 -18.26 -1.09
N ARG A 86 11.60 -18.15 -2.08
CA ARG A 86 11.63 -17.14 -3.13
C ARG A 86 10.51 -16.13 -2.91
N GLY A 87 10.64 -14.92 -3.45
CA GLY A 87 9.57 -13.93 -3.38
C GLY A 87 8.38 -14.32 -4.27
N ARG A 88 7.14 -14.08 -3.82
CA ARG A 88 5.89 -14.39 -4.56
C ARG A 88 5.87 -13.92 -6.04
N GLY A 89 6.55 -12.81 -6.35
CA GLY A 89 6.67 -12.32 -7.73
C GLY A 89 7.48 -13.25 -8.64
N ALA A 90 8.53 -13.88 -8.12
CA ALA A 90 9.31 -14.86 -8.88
C ALA A 90 8.49 -16.11 -9.20
N ASP A 91 7.68 -16.60 -8.25
CA ASP A 91 6.82 -17.77 -8.46
C ASP A 91 5.77 -17.52 -9.57
N ALA A 92 5.16 -16.33 -9.57
CA ALA A 92 4.20 -15.95 -10.60
C ALA A 92 4.85 -15.87 -11.99
N VAL A 93 6.07 -15.33 -12.09
CA VAL A 93 6.82 -15.28 -13.34
C VAL A 93 7.17 -16.69 -13.82
N LEU A 94 7.68 -17.56 -12.94
CA LEU A 94 8.02 -18.95 -13.30
C LEU A 94 6.79 -19.74 -13.76
N ALA A 95 5.66 -19.63 -13.04
CA ALA A 95 4.41 -20.27 -13.44
C ALA A 95 3.92 -19.77 -14.81
N ALA A 96 4.04 -18.47 -15.09
CA ALA A 96 3.71 -17.91 -16.41
C ALA A 96 4.64 -18.44 -17.52
N LEU A 97 5.91 -18.71 -17.21
CA LEU A 97 6.88 -19.29 -18.14
C LEU A 97 6.59 -20.75 -18.45
N GLU A 98 6.21 -21.54 -17.45
CA GLU A 98 5.77 -22.93 -17.64
C GLU A 98 4.57 -23.03 -18.59
N LEU A 99 3.59 -22.13 -18.43
CA LEU A 99 2.43 -22.02 -19.32
C LEU A 99 2.80 -21.58 -20.75
N SER A 100 3.93 -20.87 -20.91
CA SER A 100 4.38 -20.35 -22.21
C SER A 100 5.18 -21.36 -23.03
N SER A 101 5.38 -22.59 -22.54
CA SER A 101 6.17 -23.65 -23.21
C SER A 101 7.63 -23.27 -23.52
N VAL A 102 8.20 -22.29 -22.81
CA VAL A 102 9.58 -21.84 -22.96
C VAL A 102 10.45 -22.50 -21.89
N ASP A 103 11.50 -23.22 -22.27
CA ASP A 103 12.47 -23.75 -21.32
C ASP A 103 13.40 -22.63 -20.82
N ILE A 104 13.39 -22.41 -19.51
CA ILE A 104 14.24 -21.41 -18.82
C ILE A 104 15.73 -21.62 -19.12
N ARG A 105 16.15 -22.88 -19.37
CA ARG A 105 17.54 -23.24 -19.69
C ARG A 105 17.97 -22.76 -21.07
N ASP A 106 17.04 -22.53 -21.97
CA ASP A 106 17.30 -22.04 -23.32
C ASP A 106 17.17 -20.51 -23.41
N LEU A 107 16.58 -19.90 -22.38
CA LEU A 107 16.41 -18.46 -22.33
C LEU A 107 17.76 -17.73 -22.25
N ARG A 108 17.91 -16.75 -23.14
CA ARG A 108 19.03 -15.82 -23.21
C ARG A 108 18.61 -14.41 -22.79
N ALA A 109 19.57 -13.67 -22.24
CA ALA A 109 19.40 -12.30 -21.82
C ALA A 109 20.43 -11.39 -22.51
N LEU A 110 20.01 -10.17 -22.83
CA LEU A 110 20.93 -9.05 -23.03
C LEU A 110 21.35 -8.54 -21.65
N ARG A 111 22.66 -8.36 -21.44
CA ARG A 111 23.17 -7.71 -20.23
C ARG A 111 23.21 -6.21 -20.44
N LEU A 112 22.56 -5.47 -19.54
CA LEU A 112 22.61 -4.02 -19.48
C LEU A 112 23.44 -3.61 -18.27
N PHE A 113 24.15 -2.49 -18.39
CA PHE A 113 25.01 -1.94 -17.33
C PHE A 113 26.11 -2.92 -16.88
N GLY A 114 26.90 -2.52 -15.89
CA GLY A 114 28.02 -3.32 -15.38
C GLY A 114 28.68 -2.67 -14.17
N ASP A 115 29.79 -3.23 -13.70
CA ASP A 115 30.45 -2.81 -12.44
C ASP A 115 30.92 -1.34 -12.41
N TRP A 116 30.88 -0.67 -13.55
CA TRP A 116 31.30 0.72 -13.77
C TRP A 116 30.15 1.62 -14.28
N SER A 117 28.90 1.14 -14.31
CA SER A 117 27.76 1.98 -14.71
C SER A 117 27.56 3.13 -13.73
N SER A 118 27.18 4.28 -14.28
CA SER A 118 26.92 5.48 -13.48
C SER A 118 25.54 5.42 -12.85
N ALA A 119 25.36 6.08 -11.70
CA ALA A 119 24.04 6.25 -11.11
C ALA A 119 23.09 7.00 -12.08
N GLY A 120 21.89 6.46 -12.27
CA GLY A 120 20.86 6.99 -13.17
C GLY A 120 21.02 6.60 -14.65
N GLU A 121 21.96 5.70 -14.96
CA GLU A 121 22.16 5.16 -16.30
C GLU A 121 20.90 4.43 -16.78
N ARG A 122 20.58 4.58 -18.06
CA ARG A 122 19.32 4.10 -18.63
C ARG A 122 19.47 3.61 -20.06
N GLU A 123 18.76 2.55 -20.38
CA GLU A 123 18.64 2.01 -21.73
C GLU A 123 17.17 1.85 -22.11
N SER A 124 16.82 2.04 -23.38
CA SER A 124 15.42 2.00 -23.82
C SER A 124 15.21 1.18 -25.08
N PHE A 125 14.08 0.48 -25.11
CA PHE A 125 13.71 -0.47 -26.15
C PHE A 125 12.26 -0.26 -26.56
N THR A 126 11.98 -0.28 -27.87
CA THR A 126 10.61 -0.18 -28.40
C THR A 126 10.19 -1.53 -28.96
N ALA A 127 9.02 -2.02 -28.52
CA ALA A 127 8.47 -3.25 -29.05
C ALA A 127 7.98 -3.06 -30.50
N THR A 128 8.45 -3.90 -31.40
CA THR A 128 7.99 -3.99 -32.80
C THR A 128 6.84 -5.00 -32.96
N SER A 129 6.71 -5.93 -32.02
CA SER A 129 5.66 -6.95 -31.97
C SER A 129 5.31 -7.28 -30.50
N ALA A 130 4.17 -7.92 -30.27
CA ALA A 130 3.75 -8.31 -28.93
C ALA A 130 4.74 -9.30 -28.29
N ALA A 131 5.17 -9.02 -27.07
CA ALA A 131 6.13 -9.84 -26.35
C ALA A 131 5.95 -9.74 -24.83
N THR A 132 6.46 -10.74 -24.11
CA THR A 132 6.67 -10.69 -22.67
C THR A 132 8.15 -10.44 -22.43
N VAL A 133 8.48 -9.35 -21.75
CA VAL A 133 9.84 -8.96 -21.40
C VAL A 133 10.08 -9.27 -19.94
N LEU A 134 11.19 -9.93 -19.64
CA LEU A 134 11.64 -10.25 -18.29
C LEU A 134 12.89 -9.42 -18.01
N VAL A 135 12.87 -8.64 -16.94
CA VAL A 135 14.04 -7.89 -16.49
C VAL A 135 14.43 -8.42 -15.12
N ALA A 136 15.66 -8.93 -15.00
CA ALA A 136 16.20 -9.43 -13.76
C ALA A 136 17.35 -8.54 -13.27
N ALA A 137 17.49 -8.42 -11.95
CA ALA A 137 18.61 -7.74 -11.31
C ALA A 137 19.49 -8.81 -10.64
N PRO A 138 20.62 -9.23 -11.25
CA PRO A 138 21.52 -10.20 -10.62
C PRO A 138 21.98 -9.71 -9.24
N ALA A 139 22.00 -10.62 -8.27
CA ALA A 139 22.52 -10.37 -6.93
C ALA A 139 23.44 -11.52 -6.48
N GLY A 140 24.56 -11.15 -5.87
CA GLY A 140 25.49 -12.08 -5.23
C GLY A 140 25.39 -12.05 -3.71
N VAL A 141 25.97 -13.06 -3.05
CA VAL A 141 26.13 -13.05 -1.58
C VAL A 141 27.14 -11.96 -1.23
N MET A 142 26.74 -11.03 -0.37
CA MET A 142 27.64 -9.99 0.13
C MET A 142 28.45 -10.50 1.32
N SER A 143 29.76 -10.23 1.29
CA SER A 143 30.63 -10.36 2.47
C SER A 143 30.71 -9.02 3.17
N VAL A 144 30.54 -9.01 4.50
CA VAL A 144 30.72 -7.80 5.33
C VAL A 144 32.21 -7.45 5.48
N GLU A 145 33.10 -8.39 5.18
CA GLU A 145 34.56 -8.23 5.31
C GLU A 145 35.21 -7.66 4.04
N ASP A 146 34.47 -7.60 2.93
CA ASP A 146 34.98 -7.10 1.66
C ASP A 146 34.70 -5.60 1.51
N ALA A 147 35.76 -4.79 1.60
CA ALA A 147 35.68 -3.35 1.49
C ALA A 147 35.31 -2.85 0.08
N GLU A 148 35.48 -3.68 -0.96
CA GLU A 148 35.12 -3.38 -2.34
C GLU A 148 33.76 -3.98 -2.74
N ALA A 149 33.04 -4.58 -1.78
CA ALA A 149 31.75 -5.19 -2.02
C ALA A 149 30.76 -4.16 -2.61
N ASN A 150 30.15 -4.51 -3.74
CA ASN A 150 29.09 -3.73 -4.34
C ASN A 150 27.74 -4.33 -3.95
N PRO A 151 26.95 -3.68 -3.07
CA PRO A 151 25.67 -4.22 -2.66
C PRO A 151 24.70 -4.26 -3.84
N PRO A 152 24.01 -5.39 -4.09
CA PRO A 152 22.99 -5.46 -5.12
C PRO A 152 21.89 -4.43 -4.86
N THR A 153 21.65 -3.58 -5.85
CA THR A 153 20.61 -2.54 -5.82
C THR A 153 19.48 -2.89 -6.78
N GLU A 154 18.48 -2.03 -6.80
CA GLU A 154 17.23 -2.28 -7.53
C GLU A 154 17.28 -1.63 -8.89
N LEU A 155 16.51 -2.16 -9.83
CA LEU A 155 16.28 -1.51 -11.11
C LEU A 155 14.89 -0.90 -11.14
N THR A 156 14.78 0.24 -11.81
CA THR A 156 13.50 0.86 -12.14
C THR A 156 13.19 0.62 -13.60
N LEU A 157 11.96 0.19 -13.90
CA LEU A 157 11.46 0.02 -15.26
C LEU A 157 10.39 1.07 -15.51
N GLU A 158 10.50 1.79 -16.62
CA GLU A 158 9.46 2.70 -17.10
C GLU A 158 8.91 2.17 -18.41
N LEU A 159 7.62 1.84 -18.45
CA LEU A 159 6.93 1.36 -19.63
C LEU A 159 5.95 2.42 -20.11
N GLN A 160 6.27 3.06 -21.24
CA GLN A 160 5.38 3.99 -21.92
C GLN A 160 4.52 3.21 -22.92
N ARG A 161 3.21 3.17 -22.68
CA ARG A 161 2.22 2.56 -23.56
C ARG A 161 2.01 3.42 -24.81
N ALA A 162 2.03 2.78 -25.99
CA ALA A 162 1.67 3.45 -27.24
C ALA A 162 0.16 3.67 -27.36
N VAL A 163 -0.64 2.74 -26.84
CA VAL A 163 -2.09 2.83 -26.79
C VAL A 163 -2.52 2.96 -25.33
N LEU A 164 -3.08 4.11 -24.99
CA LEU A 164 -3.66 4.36 -23.68
C LEU A 164 -4.85 3.41 -23.49
N ARG A 165 -4.72 2.50 -22.54
CA ARG A 165 -5.86 1.74 -22.04
C ARG A 165 -6.60 2.65 -21.05
N PRO A 166 -7.94 2.53 -20.92
CA PRO A 166 -8.62 3.07 -19.75
C PRO A 166 -7.86 2.64 -18.51
N ALA A 167 -7.70 3.54 -17.53
CA ALA A 167 -7.14 3.15 -16.24
C ALA A 167 -7.88 1.89 -15.81
N ALA A 168 -7.15 0.80 -15.55
CA ALA A 168 -7.77 -0.40 -15.02
C ALA A 168 -8.58 0.03 -13.79
N GLU A 169 -9.82 -0.45 -13.67
CA GLU A 169 -10.61 -0.23 -12.45
C GLU A 169 -9.71 -0.52 -11.25
N PRO A 170 -9.56 0.45 -10.33
CA PRO A 170 -8.70 0.30 -9.18
C PRO A 170 -9.08 -0.98 -8.45
N ARG A 171 -8.18 -1.97 -8.50
CA ARG A 171 -8.43 -3.29 -7.92
C ARG A 171 -7.99 -3.25 -6.48
N VAL A 172 -8.94 -3.53 -5.59
CA VAL A 172 -8.64 -3.83 -4.19
C VAL A 172 -7.54 -4.91 -4.16
N PRO A 173 -6.44 -4.70 -3.42
CA PRO A 173 -5.36 -5.68 -3.35
C PRO A 173 -5.87 -7.04 -2.86
N PRO A 174 -5.20 -8.15 -3.20
CA PRO A 174 -5.58 -9.47 -2.70
C PRO A 174 -5.56 -9.46 -1.16
N PRO A 175 -6.46 -10.22 -0.52
CA PRO A 175 -6.57 -10.21 0.93
C PRO A 175 -5.31 -10.78 1.59
N LEU A 176 -5.00 -10.30 2.80
CA LEU A 176 -3.80 -10.71 3.53
C LEU A 176 -3.88 -12.17 4.02
N ALA A 177 -5.09 -12.66 4.23
CA ALA A 177 -5.50 -14.02 4.56
C ALA A 177 -6.98 -14.19 4.15
N ASP A 178 -7.59 -15.35 4.35
CA ASP A 178 -9.04 -15.48 4.11
C ASP A 178 -9.81 -14.55 5.07
N PRO A 179 -10.60 -13.59 4.57
CA PRO A 179 -11.36 -12.68 5.42
C PRO A 179 -12.61 -13.37 5.99
N VAL A 180 -12.99 -13.01 7.22
CA VAL A 180 -14.29 -13.37 7.80
C VAL A 180 -15.38 -12.40 7.35
N LEU A 181 -14.99 -11.19 6.97
CA LEU A 181 -15.85 -10.13 6.46
C LEU A 181 -15.09 -9.35 5.39
N ASP A 182 -15.76 -9.03 4.28
CA ASP A 182 -15.22 -8.30 3.14
C ASP A 182 -16.31 -7.33 2.66
N LEU A 183 -16.11 -6.03 2.88
CA LEU A 183 -17.09 -4.97 2.68
C LEU A 183 -16.52 -3.89 1.76
N HIS A 184 -17.36 -3.46 0.82
CA HIS A 184 -17.12 -2.30 -0.02
C HIS A 184 -17.97 -1.14 0.46
N ILE A 185 -17.36 0.01 0.73
CA ILE A 185 -18.01 1.24 1.17
C ILE A 185 -17.95 2.22 0.00
N ASP A 186 -19.09 2.44 -0.64
CA ASP A 186 -19.21 3.36 -1.76
C ASP A 186 -18.83 4.78 -1.33
N ALA A 187 -18.23 5.56 -2.23
CA ALA A 187 -17.89 6.95 -2.02
C ALA A 187 -19.08 7.73 -1.40
N ALA A 188 -18.77 8.61 -0.45
CA ALA A 188 -19.76 9.41 0.28
C ALA A 188 -20.76 8.60 1.14
N THR A 189 -20.48 7.34 1.46
CA THR A 189 -21.31 6.50 2.35
C THR A 189 -20.53 6.00 3.57
N ALA A 190 -21.21 5.27 4.47
CA ALA A 190 -20.60 4.56 5.58
C ALA A 190 -21.26 3.19 5.75
N LEU A 191 -20.52 2.24 6.33
CA LEU A 191 -21.05 0.95 6.75
C LEU A 191 -20.62 0.65 8.18
N ARG A 192 -21.54 0.06 8.95
CA ARG A 192 -21.24 -0.56 10.24
C ARG A 192 -20.97 -2.06 10.13
N TYR A 193 -20.21 -2.58 11.08
CA TYR A 193 -19.89 -4.00 11.16
C TYR A 193 -19.46 -4.40 12.57
N GLU A 194 -19.59 -5.69 12.89
CA GLU A 194 -19.16 -6.25 14.17
C GLU A 194 -17.78 -6.92 14.06
N VAL A 195 -16.99 -6.80 15.12
CA VAL A 195 -15.64 -7.36 15.19
C VAL A 195 -15.48 -8.06 16.54
N LYS A 196 -14.95 -9.28 16.54
CA LYS A 196 -14.69 -10.04 17.77
C LYS A 196 -13.32 -9.75 18.36
N ALA A 197 -13.19 -9.95 19.66
CA ALA A 197 -11.94 -9.77 20.38
C ALA A 197 -10.79 -10.54 19.69
N GLY A 198 -9.69 -9.84 19.44
CA GLY A 198 -8.50 -10.38 18.79
C GLY A 198 -8.52 -10.41 17.26
N GLN A 199 -9.68 -10.21 16.61
CA GLN A 199 -9.76 -10.09 15.16
C GLN A 199 -9.07 -8.82 14.65
N PHE A 200 -8.77 -8.80 13.36
CA PHE A 200 -8.09 -7.67 12.71
C PHE A 200 -9.01 -6.97 11.72
N VAL A 201 -9.16 -5.66 11.85
CA VAL A 201 -9.86 -4.78 10.90
C VAL A 201 -8.84 -4.13 9.98
N GLN A 202 -8.96 -4.37 8.69
CA GLN A 202 -8.18 -3.72 7.65
C GLN A 202 -9.06 -2.68 6.95
N VAL A 203 -8.68 -1.41 7.03
CA VAL A 203 -9.29 -0.33 6.24
C VAL A 203 -8.34 0.00 5.10
N ILE A 204 -8.82 -0.09 3.86
CA ILE A 204 -8.04 0.02 2.63
C ILE A 204 -8.57 1.19 1.82
N ASP A 205 -7.64 2.05 1.39
CA ASP A 205 -7.90 3.06 0.38
C ASP A 205 -7.80 2.43 -1.01
N VAL A 206 -8.92 2.37 -1.75
CA VAL A 206 -9.02 1.61 -3.00
C VAL A 206 -8.28 2.30 -4.14
N GLU A 207 -8.46 3.61 -4.27
CA GLU A 207 -7.93 4.41 -5.38
C GLU A 207 -6.71 5.27 -4.98
N GLY A 208 -6.43 5.36 -3.67
CA GLY A 208 -5.50 6.31 -3.12
C GLY A 208 -6.16 7.66 -2.91
N ARG A 209 -5.63 8.42 -1.96
CA ARG A 209 -6.11 9.75 -1.56
C ARG A 209 -7.54 9.83 -1.06
N GLN A 210 -8.14 8.71 -0.67
CA GLN A 210 -9.42 8.71 0.03
C GLN A 210 -9.20 8.63 1.53
N CYS A 211 -9.80 9.55 2.27
CA CYS A 211 -9.83 9.48 3.72
C CYS A 211 -11.00 8.64 4.24
N SER A 212 -10.79 8.02 5.40
CA SER A 212 -11.83 7.25 6.09
C SER A 212 -11.91 7.62 7.55
N ASP A 213 -13.11 7.96 8.03
CA ASP A 213 -13.34 8.08 9.46
C ASP A 213 -13.66 6.70 10.02
N PHE A 214 -13.11 6.37 11.19
CA PHE A 214 -13.34 5.10 11.87
C PHE A 214 -13.90 5.32 13.28
N LEU A 215 -14.99 4.60 13.58
CA LEU A 215 -15.61 4.51 14.90
C LEU A 215 -15.54 3.09 15.42
N ALA A 216 -15.39 2.94 16.73
CA ALA A 216 -15.50 1.67 17.42
C ALA A 216 -16.14 1.87 18.79
N PHE A 217 -17.00 0.93 19.17
CA PHE A 217 -17.75 0.93 20.43
C PHE A 217 -17.67 -0.44 21.08
N ASP A 218 -17.57 -0.47 22.41
CA ASP A 218 -17.62 -1.70 23.18
C ASP A 218 -19.01 -2.36 23.05
N SER A 219 -19.06 -3.51 22.38
CA SER A 219 -20.31 -4.21 22.06
C SER A 219 -21.04 -4.67 23.33
N ALA A 220 -20.30 -5.12 24.35
CA ALA A 220 -20.89 -5.59 25.59
C ALA A 220 -21.51 -4.42 26.38
N ARG A 221 -20.82 -3.28 26.44
CA ARG A 221 -21.36 -2.07 27.09
C ARG A 221 -22.57 -1.51 26.37
N LEU A 222 -22.55 -1.51 25.04
CA LEU A 222 -23.73 -1.12 24.24
C LEU A 222 -24.94 -2.01 24.51
N ALA A 223 -24.75 -3.32 24.69
CA ALA A 223 -25.83 -4.24 25.06
C ALA A 223 -26.43 -3.92 26.44
N ASP A 224 -25.61 -3.39 27.36
CA ASP A 224 -26.05 -2.86 28.66
C ASP A 224 -26.65 -1.44 28.59
N GLY A 225 -26.78 -0.86 27.39
CA GLY A 225 -27.27 0.51 27.17
C GLY A 225 -26.26 1.59 27.57
N VAL A 226 -24.98 1.23 27.72
CA VAL A 226 -23.91 2.15 28.08
C VAL A 226 -23.03 2.40 26.85
N GLU A 227 -23.14 3.59 26.27
CA GLU A 227 -22.31 3.96 25.14
C GLU A 227 -20.85 4.21 25.57
N ARG A 228 -19.93 3.38 25.09
CA ARG A 228 -18.47 3.55 25.24
C ARG A 228 -17.79 3.35 23.91
N GLY A 229 -17.56 4.47 23.22
CA GLY A 229 -16.90 4.55 21.93
C GLY A 229 -15.52 5.16 22.01
N LEU A 230 -14.81 5.18 20.88
CA LEU A 230 -13.54 5.87 20.72
C LEU A 230 -13.62 7.31 21.24
N ASP A 231 -12.68 7.66 22.11
CA ASP A 231 -12.54 8.99 22.65
C ASP A 231 -11.16 9.54 22.30
N SER A 232 -11.16 10.58 21.47
CA SER A 232 -9.94 11.17 20.93
C SER A 232 -9.12 11.85 22.03
N THR A 233 -9.77 12.46 23.03
CA THR A 233 -9.10 13.14 24.14
C THR A 233 -8.36 12.15 25.04
N THR A 234 -9.03 11.08 25.46
CA THR A 234 -8.47 10.01 26.28
C THR A 234 -7.33 9.32 25.53
N THR A 235 -7.53 9.03 24.25
CA THR A 235 -6.50 8.45 23.39
C THR A 235 -5.24 9.33 23.33
N ARG A 236 -5.38 10.62 23.00
CA ARG A 236 -4.23 11.54 22.92
C ARG A 236 -3.52 11.71 24.25
N TYR A 237 -4.25 11.66 25.37
CA TYR A 237 -3.66 11.73 26.70
C TYR A 237 -2.76 10.52 26.99
N PHE A 238 -3.26 9.30 26.80
CA PHE A 238 -2.48 8.09 27.08
C PHE A 238 -1.37 7.84 26.07
N MET A 239 -1.59 8.14 24.80
CA MET A 239 -0.58 7.97 23.75
C MET A 239 0.43 9.12 23.71
N SER A 240 0.12 10.27 24.36
CA SER A 240 0.92 11.49 24.29
C SER A 240 1.21 11.94 22.85
N GLN A 241 0.34 11.58 21.90
CA GLN A 241 0.53 11.84 20.47
C GLN A 241 -0.83 12.01 19.76
N PRO A 242 -0.96 13.04 18.89
CA PRO A 242 -2.17 13.26 18.09
C PRO A 242 -2.23 12.44 16.79
N TYR A 243 -1.08 11.96 16.30
CA TYR A 243 -0.96 11.14 15.08
C TYR A 243 -0.69 9.69 15.46
N PRO A 244 -1.65 8.78 15.25
CA PRO A 244 -1.46 7.38 15.61
C PRO A 244 -0.35 6.69 14.83
N GLN A 245 0.32 5.73 15.47
CA GLN A 245 1.38 4.93 14.86
C GLN A 245 1.33 3.49 15.41
N PRO A 246 1.70 2.47 14.62
CA PRO A 246 1.82 1.10 15.13
C PRO A 246 2.72 0.98 16.38
N GLY A 247 2.39 0.03 17.25
CA GLY A 247 3.18 -0.28 18.44
C GLY A 247 2.77 0.53 19.67
N LEU A 248 3.74 1.12 20.39
CA LEU A 248 3.52 1.75 21.69
C LEU A 248 2.43 2.85 21.67
N TYR A 249 2.32 3.56 20.55
CA TYR A 249 1.39 4.67 20.33
C TYR A 249 0.13 4.27 19.55
N GLY A 250 -0.09 2.96 19.39
CA GLY A 250 -1.12 2.42 18.49
C GLY A 250 -2.45 2.14 19.14
N LYS A 251 -2.61 2.36 20.45
CA LYS A 251 -3.83 2.01 21.20
C LYS A 251 -4.80 3.19 21.26
N PHE A 252 -6.07 2.87 21.07
CA PHE A 252 -7.16 3.84 21.13
C PHE A 252 -8.17 3.45 22.18
N TYR A 253 -8.68 4.45 22.89
CA TYR A 253 -9.36 4.26 24.16
C TYR A 253 -10.78 4.80 24.13
N ASP A 254 -11.64 4.23 24.95
CA ASP A 254 -12.92 4.82 25.32
C ASP A 254 -12.76 5.87 26.44
N GLN A 255 -13.86 6.51 26.85
CA GLN A 255 -13.86 7.52 27.92
C GLN A 255 -13.43 6.98 29.29
N ASP A 256 -13.50 5.65 29.48
CA ASP A 256 -13.13 4.98 30.72
C ASP A 256 -11.67 4.46 30.69
N ALA A 257 -10.89 4.89 29.68
CA ALA A 257 -9.50 4.49 29.46
C ALA A 257 -9.32 2.98 29.17
N ASN A 258 -10.34 2.29 28.67
CA ASN A 258 -10.18 0.93 28.17
C ASN A 258 -9.80 0.95 26.69
N PRO A 259 -8.80 0.16 26.25
CA PRO A 259 -8.44 0.11 24.85
C PRO A 259 -9.55 -0.60 24.05
N LEU A 260 -9.85 -0.11 22.85
CA LEU A 260 -10.80 -0.70 21.90
C LEU A 260 -10.05 -1.36 20.74
N VAL A 261 -9.11 -0.64 20.12
CA VAL A 261 -8.30 -1.12 19.00
C VAL A 261 -6.83 -0.77 19.18
N GLU A 262 -5.98 -1.55 18.53
CA GLU A 262 -4.54 -1.32 18.42
C GLU A 262 -4.10 -1.36 16.95
N ILE A 263 -3.50 -0.29 16.44
CA ILE A 263 -2.86 -0.32 15.11
C ILE A 263 -1.65 -1.25 15.16
N VAL A 264 -1.67 -2.29 14.32
CA VAL A 264 -0.57 -3.25 14.18
C VAL A 264 0.20 -3.07 12.88
N ARG A 265 -0.46 -2.60 11.81
CA ARG A 265 0.23 -2.22 10.57
C ARG A 265 -0.33 -0.94 9.98
N ASP A 266 0.56 -0.18 9.38
CA ASP A 266 0.22 1.08 8.71
C ASP A 266 1.11 1.22 7.47
N THR A 267 0.49 1.36 6.30
CA THR A 267 1.21 1.59 5.04
C THR A 267 1.23 3.04 4.56
N VAL A 268 0.61 3.95 5.31
CA VAL A 268 0.45 5.37 4.96
C VAL A 268 1.30 6.25 5.87
N GLY A 269 1.22 6.06 7.19
CA GLY A 269 2.00 6.80 8.17
C GLY A 269 1.42 8.16 8.56
N ARG A 270 0.19 8.48 8.12
CA ARG A 270 -0.47 9.77 8.39
C ARG A 270 -1.97 9.58 8.61
N HIS A 271 -2.37 9.79 9.86
CA HIS A 271 -3.72 9.66 10.38
C HIS A 271 -3.84 10.63 11.55
N ASP A 272 -5.04 11.10 11.88
CA ASP A 272 -5.23 11.91 13.07
C ASP A 272 -6.29 11.38 14.02
N ALA A 273 -6.12 11.75 15.29
CA ALA A 273 -7.06 11.49 16.35
C ALA A 273 -7.40 12.80 17.07
N PHE A 274 -7.67 13.88 16.33
CA PHE A 274 -8.09 15.17 16.90
C PHE A 274 -9.18 15.89 16.10
N GLY A 275 -9.30 15.63 14.81
CA GLY A 275 -10.40 16.15 14.00
C GLY A 275 -11.73 15.48 14.33
N LEU A 276 -12.81 16.07 13.84
CA LEU A 276 -14.12 15.44 13.80
C LEU A 276 -14.35 14.87 12.40
N ALA A 277 -15.11 13.79 12.31
CA ALA A 277 -15.74 13.41 11.06
C ALA A 277 -16.52 14.60 10.50
N CYS A 278 -16.48 14.80 9.17
CA CYS A 278 -17.14 15.95 8.56
C CYS A 278 -18.64 15.97 8.89
N ASN A 279 -19.22 17.16 8.91
CA ASN A 279 -20.58 17.40 9.39
C ASN A 279 -21.27 18.54 8.64
N ALA A 280 -22.61 18.59 8.71
CA ALA A 280 -23.40 19.61 8.03
C ALA A 280 -22.94 21.04 8.32
N LYS A 281 -22.58 21.35 9.58
CA LYS A 281 -22.13 22.69 9.97
C LYS A 281 -20.83 23.10 9.26
N TYR A 282 -19.87 22.18 9.12
CA TYR A 282 -18.63 22.44 8.40
C TYR A 282 -18.90 22.92 6.96
N TYR A 283 -19.75 22.19 6.24
CA TYR A 283 -20.11 22.52 4.85
C TYR A 283 -20.96 23.79 4.75
N GLU A 284 -21.92 23.98 5.65
CA GLU A 284 -22.76 25.19 5.68
C GLU A 284 -21.93 26.47 5.87
N ASP A 285 -20.99 26.46 6.82
CA ASP A 285 -20.10 27.60 7.09
C ASP A 285 -19.19 27.92 5.88
N MET A 286 -18.85 26.89 5.08
CA MET A 286 -18.07 27.01 3.84
C MET A 286 -18.93 27.37 2.61
N GLY A 287 -20.26 27.46 2.76
CA GLY A 287 -21.18 27.85 1.68
C GLY A 287 -21.81 26.70 0.89
N TYR A 288 -21.75 25.47 1.40
CA TYR A 288 -22.27 24.24 0.79
C TYR A 288 -23.37 23.59 1.65
N PRO A 289 -24.54 24.23 1.82
CA PRO A 289 -25.63 23.67 2.62
C PRO A 289 -26.20 22.39 2.00
N GLY A 290 -26.51 21.40 2.84
CA GLY A 290 -27.08 20.11 2.41
C GLY A 290 -26.07 19.12 1.83
N HIS A 291 -24.77 19.42 1.93
CA HIS A 291 -23.71 18.51 1.54
C HIS A 291 -23.75 17.21 2.37
N VAL A 292 -23.55 16.07 1.71
CA VAL A 292 -23.45 14.76 2.37
C VAL A 292 -22.24 14.77 3.31
N ASN A 293 -22.34 14.13 4.47
CA ASN A 293 -21.26 14.18 5.46
C ASN A 293 -21.16 12.88 6.26
N CYS A 294 -19.95 12.59 6.75
CA CYS A 294 -19.66 11.38 7.52
C CYS A 294 -20.49 11.26 8.79
N SER A 295 -20.74 12.38 9.49
CA SER A 295 -21.45 12.34 10.76
C SER A 295 -22.89 11.88 10.60
N ASP A 296 -23.59 12.36 9.57
CA ASP A 296 -24.94 11.91 9.24
C ASP A 296 -24.96 10.49 8.70
N ASN A 297 -23.97 10.09 7.90
CA ASN A 297 -23.81 8.72 7.43
C ASN A 297 -23.64 7.75 8.63
N PHE A 298 -22.82 8.11 9.62
CA PHE A 298 -22.69 7.31 10.84
C PHE A 298 -23.97 7.28 11.66
N ASN A 299 -24.69 8.39 11.79
CA ASN A 299 -25.96 8.41 12.52
C ASN A 299 -26.97 7.44 11.87
N ALA A 300 -27.03 7.40 10.54
CA ALA A 300 -27.91 6.48 9.80
C ALA A 300 -27.53 5.01 10.04
N GLU A 301 -26.24 4.69 9.96
CA GLU A 301 -25.75 3.33 10.19
C GLU A 301 -25.95 2.90 11.65
N LEU A 302 -25.58 3.73 12.61
CA LEU A 302 -25.58 3.38 14.03
C LEU A 302 -26.97 3.43 14.68
N ALA A 303 -28.01 3.86 13.96
CA ALA A 303 -29.39 3.94 14.45
C ALA A 303 -29.98 2.60 14.96
N ALA A 304 -29.39 1.47 14.54
CA ALA A 304 -29.77 0.14 15.03
C ALA A 304 -29.29 -0.17 16.47
N TYR A 305 -28.39 0.66 17.02
CA TYR A 305 -27.81 0.48 18.34
C TYR A 305 -28.30 1.56 19.33
N ALA A 306 -28.09 1.33 20.62
CA ALA A 306 -28.31 2.33 21.67
C ALA A 306 -27.20 3.39 21.67
N ILE A 307 -27.00 4.04 20.53
CA ILE A 307 -25.99 5.07 20.29
C ILE A 307 -26.72 6.36 19.95
N GLU A 308 -26.43 7.44 20.68
CA GLU A 308 -27.06 8.73 20.41
C GLU A 308 -26.49 9.36 19.13
N PRO A 309 -27.34 9.91 18.24
CA PRO A 309 -26.86 10.62 17.07
C PRO A 309 -26.10 11.88 17.47
N ARG A 310 -25.05 12.21 16.71
CA ARG A 310 -24.20 13.37 16.98
C ARG A 310 -24.11 14.27 15.77
N THR A 311 -24.00 15.57 16.02
CA THR A 311 -23.75 16.56 14.97
C THR A 311 -22.32 16.48 14.45
N GLY A 312 -21.38 15.94 15.22
CA GLY A 312 -20.00 15.74 14.81
C GLY A 312 -19.39 14.59 15.60
N TRP A 313 -18.87 13.58 14.92
CA TRP A 313 -18.29 12.41 15.56
C TRP A 313 -16.79 12.60 15.83
N PRO A 314 -16.30 12.37 17.07
CA PRO A 314 -14.87 12.19 17.29
C PRO A 314 -14.46 10.83 16.72
N ALA A 315 -13.77 10.83 15.59
CA ALA A 315 -13.34 9.62 14.92
C ALA A 315 -11.82 9.45 14.98
N LEU A 316 -11.39 8.23 14.67
CA LEU A 316 -10.03 8.01 14.18
C LEU A 316 -10.04 8.31 12.68
N ASN A 317 -9.41 9.41 12.30
CA ASN A 317 -9.41 9.92 10.93
C ASN A 317 -8.23 9.29 10.17
N LEU A 318 -8.51 8.21 9.44
CA LEU A 318 -7.52 7.46 8.70
C LEU A 318 -7.20 8.15 7.37
N PHE A 319 -5.90 8.20 7.03
CA PHE A 319 -5.32 8.72 5.79
C PHE A 319 -5.28 10.25 5.70
N TYR A 320 -6.01 10.94 6.58
CA TYR A 320 -5.99 12.40 6.69
C TYR A 320 -4.58 12.97 6.88
N ASN A 321 -4.17 13.83 5.94
CA ASN A 321 -2.96 14.63 6.04
C ASN A 321 -3.28 16.00 6.66
N THR A 322 -3.72 15.98 7.91
CA THR A 322 -3.98 17.19 8.70
C THR A 322 -2.74 17.59 9.48
N ALA A 323 -2.56 18.89 9.74
CA ALA A 323 -1.47 19.37 10.57
C ALA A 323 -1.86 20.61 11.38
N PHE A 324 -1.05 20.92 12.40
CA PHE A 324 -1.05 22.26 12.99
C PHE A 324 0.19 22.99 12.50
N ASP A 325 0.00 24.15 11.88
CA ASP A 325 1.11 24.98 11.41
C ASP A 325 1.81 25.72 12.58
N ALA A 326 2.81 26.54 12.25
CA ALA A 326 3.54 27.33 13.26
C ALA A 326 2.68 28.36 14.01
N HIS A 327 1.46 28.65 13.52
CA HIS A 327 0.48 29.53 14.14
C HIS A 327 -0.61 28.76 14.89
N ASN A 328 -0.50 27.43 14.98
CA ASN A 328 -1.49 26.52 15.54
C ASN A 328 -2.81 26.49 14.76
N MET A 329 -2.78 26.81 13.47
CA MET A 329 -3.92 26.62 12.58
C MET A 329 -4.02 25.16 12.16
N LEU A 330 -5.21 24.58 12.27
CA LEU A 330 -5.51 23.28 11.68
C LEU A 330 -5.53 23.44 10.15
N VAL A 331 -4.66 22.71 9.47
CA VAL A 331 -4.56 22.67 8.01
C VAL A 331 -4.90 21.28 7.48
N PHE A 332 -5.45 21.25 6.27
CA PHE A 332 -5.81 20.05 5.53
C PHE A 332 -5.03 20.05 4.21
N ASP A 333 -4.46 18.91 3.85
CA ASP A 333 -3.66 18.73 2.64
C ASP A 333 -3.95 17.35 2.05
N GLU A 334 -3.46 17.09 0.84
CA GLU A 334 -3.71 15.84 0.13
C GLU A 334 -3.16 14.64 0.93
N PRO A 335 -3.94 13.54 1.06
CA PRO A 335 -3.49 12.33 1.76
C PRO A 335 -2.24 11.71 1.11
N TRP A 336 -1.45 11.01 1.93
CA TRP A 336 -0.28 10.29 1.45
C TRP A 336 -0.60 8.89 0.92
N SER A 337 -1.84 8.42 1.13
CA SER A 337 -2.29 7.09 0.73
C SER A 337 -2.24 6.91 -0.78
N ARG A 338 -1.82 5.72 -1.20
CA ARG A 338 -1.82 5.25 -2.60
C ARG A 338 -2.85 4.15 -2.77
N PRO A 339 -3.26 3.82 -4.01
CA PRO A 339 -4.15 2.70 -4.25
C PRO A 339 -3.67 1.43 -3.56
N GLY A 340 -4.53 0.84 -2.72
CA GLY A 340 -4.26 -0.36 -1.95
C GLY A 340 -3.48 -0.16 -0.65
N ASP A 341 -3.10 1.07 -0.28
CA ASP A 341 -2.59 1.35 1.05
C ASP A 341 -3.67 1.12 2.11
N TYR A 342 -3.25 0.75 3.32
CA TYR A 342 -4.17 0.34 4.37
C TYR A 342 -3.62 0.57 5.78
N VAL A 343 -4.54 0.59 6.73
CA VAL A 343 -4.26 0.41 8.17
C VAL A 343 -4.87 -0.90 8.62
N LEU A 344 -4.11 -1.67 9.40
CA LEU A 344 -4.56 -2.89 10.04
C LEU A 344 -4.59 -2.69 11.56
N MET A 345 -5.77 -2.83 12.14
CA MET A 345 -6.03 -2.68 13.57
C MET A 345 -6.43 -4.02 14.17
N ARG A 346 -6.02 -4.31 15.39
CA ARG A 346 -6.47 -5.46 16.16
C ARG A 346 -7.50 -5.00 17.19
N ALA A 347 -8.65 -5.67 17.23
CA ALA A 347 -9.65 -5.45 18.27
C ALA A 347 -9.19 -6.04 19.61
N THR A 348 -9.28 -5.27 20.69
CA THR A 348 -8.91 -5.75 22.05
C THR A 348 -10.07 -6.47 22.75
N LYS A 349 -11.29 -6.29 22.25
CA LYS A 349 -12.56 -6.79 22.78
C LYS A 349 -13.58 -6.93 21.64
N ASP A 350 -14.79 -7.38 21.94
CA ASP A 350 -15.89 -7.37 20.97
C ASP A 350 -16.36 -5.93 20.73
N LEU A 351 -16.45 -5.53 19.46
CA LEU A 351 -16.73 -4.17 19.04
C LEU A 351 -17.87 -4.10 18.02
N VAL A 352 -18.61 -3.01 18.09
CA VAL A 352 -19.38 -2.47 16.97
C VAL A 352 -18.53 -1.37 16.34
N CYS A 353 -18.19 -1.52 15.06
CA CYS A 353 -17.38 -0.57 14.32
C CYS A 353 -18.19 0.08 13.19
N ALA A 354 -17.73 1.24 12.74
CA ALA A 354 -18.21 1.87 11.52
C ALA A 354 -17.05 2.57 10.80
N SER A 355 -17.08 2.52 9.48
CA SER A 355 -16.14 3.24 8.62
C SER A 355 -16.91 4.05 7.58
N SER A 356 -16.40 5.23 7.22
CA SER A 356 -16.93 6.05 6.12
C SER A 356 -15.94 6.15 4.96
N ALA A 357 -16.45 6.32 3.75
CA ALA A 357 -15.71 6.93 2.66
C ALA A 357 -16.07 8.42 2.66
N CYS A 358 -15.16 9.25 3.18
CA CYS A 358 -15.40 10.68 3.37
C CYS A 358 -15.85 11.38 2.07
N PRO A 359 -16.96 12.15 2.08
CA PRO A 359 -17.48 12.83 0.90
C PRO A 359 -16.78 14.16 0.60
N ASP A 360 -15.80 14.59 1.39
CA ASP A 360 -15.26 15.93 1.27
C ASP A 360 -14.61 16.19 -0.09
N ASP A 361 -15.18 17.12 -0.84
CA ASP A 361 -14.69 17.57 -2.15
C ASP A 361 -14.44 19.08 -2.21
N ILE A 362 -14.56 19.77 -1.06
CA ILE A 362 -14.42 21.22 -0.96
C ILE A 362 -13.04 21.66 -0.44
N ASP A 363 -12.23 20.71 0.04
CA ASP A 363 -10.83 20.91 0.39
C ASP A 363 -9.92 19.77 -0.11
N ALA A 364 -8.64 19.81 0.30
CA ALA A 364 -7.63 18.88 -0.18
C ALA A 364 -7.71 17.46 0.43
N SER A 365 -8.57 17.23 1.43
CA SER A 365 -8.60 16.01 2.24
C SER A 365 -8.86 14.73 1.45
N ASN A 366 -9.60 14.77 0.35
CA ASN A 366 -9.75 13.62 -0.56
C ASN A 366 -9.16 13.89 -1.94
N ALA A 367 -8.15 14.76 -2.01
CA ALA A 367 -7.61 15.29 -3.26
C ALA A 367 -8.71 15.76 -4.23
N TRP A 368 -9.76 16.38 -3.69
CA TRP A 368 -10.91 16.95 -4.41
C TRP A 368 -11.81 15.93 -5.13
N VAL A 369 -11.55 14.62 -5.00
CA VAL A 369 -12.30 13.56 -5.69
C VAL A 369 -12.54 12.40 -4.72
N PRO A 370 -13.71 12.37 -4.05
CA PRO A 370 -14.11 11.24 -3.22
C PRO A 370 -14.19 9.94 -4.03
N THR A 371 -13.63 8.87 -3.46
CA THR A 371 -13.62 7.50 -3.99
C THR A 371 -13.96 6.50 -2.87
N ASP A 372 -13.91 5.21 -3.18
CA ASP A 372 -14.40 4.16 -2.31
C ASP A 372 -13.38 3.75 -1.21
N ILE A 373 -13.91 3.22 -0.10
CA ILE A 373 -13.12 2.56 0.94
C ILE A 373 -13.48 1.07 0.97
N HIS A 374 -12.50 0.23 1.24
CA HIS A 374 -12.73 -1.20 1.39
C HIS A 374 -12.32 -1.68 2.79
N VAL A 375 -13.16 -2.49 3.42
CA VAL A 375 -12.94 -3.01 4.78
C VAL A 375 -12.90 -4.53 4.76
N ARG A 376 -11.90 -5.10 5.41
CA ARG A 376 -11.82 -6.54 5.68
C ARG A 376 -11.64 -6.84 7.15
N VAL A 377 -12.27 -7.90 7.63
CA VAL A 377 -11.98 -8.45 8.95
C VAL A 377 -11.30 -9.80 8.80
N TYR A 378 -10.24 -10.04 9.56
CA TYR A 378 -9.52 -11.30 9.61
C TYR A 378 -9.66 -11.95 10.99
N ASP A 379 -9.63 -13.27 10.99
CA ASP A 379 -9.73 -14.07 12.20
C ASP A 379 -8.56 -13.82 13.20
N ALA A 380 -8.85 -13.99 14.49
CA ALA A 380 -7.90 -13.76 15.59
C ALA A 380 -6.72 -14.75 15.61
N GLU A 381 -6.85 -15.92 14.99
CA GLU A 381 -5.79 -16.92 14.87
C GLU A 381 -4.72 -16.53 13.84
N ARG A 382 -5.01 -15.55 12.96
CA ARG A 382 -4.05 -15.06 11.98
C ARG A 382 -2.94 -14.26 12.66
N LYS A 383 -1.72 -14.44 12.15
CA LYS A 383 -0.54 -13.73 12.65
C LYS A 383 -0.10 -12.69 11.63
N PHE A 384 -0.19 -11.43 12.03
CA PHE A 384 0.34 -10.30 11.28
C PHE A 384 1.47 -9.67 12.10
N SER A 385 2.66 -9.57 11.50
CA SER A 385 3.78 -8.82 12.07
C SER A 385 3.40 -7.37 12.32
N MET A 386 3.86 -6.79 13.43
CA MET A 386 3.79 -5.34 13.61
C MET A 386 4.76 -4.68 12.63
N ALA A 387 4.27 -3.75 11.81
CA ALA A 387 5.10 -3.10 10.81
C ALA A 387 4.55 -1.74 10.37
N ILE A 388 5.45 -0.78 10.23
CA ILE A 388 5.20 0.47 9.49
C ILE A 388 5.78 0.29 8.09
N ALA A 389 5.10 0.82 7.06
CA ALA A 389 5.70 0.93 5.75
C ALA A 389 6.70 2.09 5.70
N HIS A 390 7.82 1.83 5.03
CA HIS A 390 8.80 2.82 4.68
C HIS A 390 8.96 2.85 3.16
N ARG A 391 8.93 4.06 2.62
CA ARG A 391 9.26 4.36 1.23
C ARG A 391 10.65 4.99 1.22
N VAL A 392 11.61 4.35 0.56
CA VAL A 392 13.02 4.82 0.53
C VAL A 392 13.13 6.13 -0.26
N THR A 393 12.30 6.30 -1.28
CA THR A 393 12.10 7.56 -2.00
C THR A 393 10.62 7.89 -2.10
N PRO A 394 10.24 9.15 -2.35
CA PRO A 394 8.85 9.53 -2.57
C PRO A 394 8.17 8.75 -3.69
N GLU A 395 8.90 8.14 -4.64
CA GLU A 395 8.32 7.39 -5.76
C GLU A 395 8.23 5.88 -5.45
N SER A 396 8.96 5.38 -4.46
CA SER A 396 9.07 3.95 -4.16
C SER A 396 7.79 3.33 -3.58
N ASP A 397 7.59 2.04 -3.86
CA ASP A 397 6.56 1.23 -3.20
C ASP A 397 6.80 1.12 -1.69
N ALA A 398 5.69 0.98 -0.95
CA ALA A 398 5.72 0.77 0.49
C ALA A 398 6.42 -0.56 0.80
N THR A 399 7.51 -0.49 1.56
CA THR A 399 8.18 -1.67 2.11
C THR A 399 7.92 -1.74 3.61
N LEU A 400 7.29 -2.82 4.07
CA LEU A 400 7.10 -3.04 5.50
C LEU A 400 8.45 -3.22 6.20
N THR A 401 8.55 -2.60 7.36
CA THR A 401 9.64 -2.83 8.32
C THR A 401 9.73 -4.32 8.69
N LYS A 402 10.96 -4.80 8.91
CA LYS A 402 11.25 -6.18 9.30
C LYS A 402 11.52 -6.25 10.79
N GLU A 403 11.24 -7.41 11.37
CA GLU A 403 11.65 -7.72 12.74
C GLU A 403 13.18 -7.63 12.86
N THR A 404 13.65 -7.09 13.99
CA THR A 404 15.09 -7.06 14.29
C THR A 404 15.58 -8.47 14.62
N GLY A 405 16.88 -8.72 14.49
CA GLY A 405 17.48 -10.01 14.87
C GLY A 405 17.29 -10.39 16.35
N PHE A 406 16.86 -9.44 17.20
CA PHE A 406 16.59 -9.65 18.62
C PHE A 406 15.10 -9.88 18.93
N HIS A 407 14.22 -9.73 17.94
CA HIS A 407 12.76 -9.73 18.13
C HIS A 407 12.24 -10.98 18.86
N SER A 408 12.77 -12.16 18.54
CA SER A 408 12.37 -13.42 19.17
C SER A 408 12.57 -13.43 20.69
N ARG A 409 13.54 -12.66 21.21
CA ARG A 409 13.81 -12.56 22.65
C ARG A 409 13.04 -11.40 23.29
N THR A 410 12.92 -10.27 22.60
CA THR A 410 12.28 -9.07 23.18
C THR A 410 10.76 -9.15 23.15
N SER A 411 10.15 -9.75 22.13
CA SER A 411 8.69 -9.86 21.99
C SER A 411 8.01 -10.63 23.11
N ALA A 412 8.72 -11.54 23.77
CA ALA A 412 8.22 -12.28 24.93
C ALA A 412 8.07 -11.40 26.18
N LEU A 413 8.73 -10.23 26.22
CA LEU A 413 8.75 -9.31 27.36
C LEU A 413 7.75 -8.15 27.23
N THR A 414 7.09 -8.01 26.07
CA THR A 414 6.33 -6.82 25.69
C THR A 414 4.85 -7.12 25.40
N ARG A 415 4.29 -8.22 25.92
CA ARG A 415 2.88 -8.60 25.75
C ARG A 415 2.01 -8.12 26.90
#